data_AF-A0AA40FPT3-F1
#
_entry.id   AF-A0AA40FPT3-F1
#
_cell.length_a   1.000
_cell.length_b   1.000
_cell.length_c   1.000
_cell.angle_alpha   90.00
_cell.angle_beta   90.00
_cell.angle_gamma   90.00
#
_symmetry.space_group_name_H-M   'P 1'
#
loop_
_entity.id
_entity.type
_entity.pdbx_description
1 polymer ?
#
loop_
_entity_poly.entity_id
_entity_poly.type
_entity_poly.pdbx_seq_one_letter_code
_entity_poly.pdbx_strand_id
1 'polypeptide(L)'
;MDAETGAILALQILALCSIVAALLAYLMRQSRNATDEYESRNKRHVLVTSCDTCVGLQIALALYEAGYKVFAGLLDPTSPNSPSMKILRAIEQQKEREEDPTDTNHGNPQDPEVRARGQIVPLELDSTREDSLRACLDAVRAKLPAGEDGKR
;
A
#
# COMPACT_ATOMS: atom_id res chain seq x y z
N MET A 1 57.28 -2.91 -10.85
CA MET A 1 56.02 -2.67 -11.59
C MET A 1 56.22 -1.39 -12.38
N ASP A 2 56.08 -1.46 -13.70
CA ASP A 2 56.25 -0.31 -14.57
C ASP A 2 55.16 0.74 -14.29
N ALA A 3 55.54 2.02 -14.28
CA ALA A 3 54.65 3.12 -13.91
C ALA A 3 53.39 3.17 -14.79
N GLU A 4 53.50 2.75 -16.04
CA GLU A 4 52.40 2.66 -17.02
C GLU A 4 51.36 1.62 -16.59
N THR A 5 51.80 0.44 -16.14
CA THR A 5 50.92 -0.63 -15.65
C THR A 5 50.17 -0.19 -14.39
N GLY A 6 50.84 0.56 -13.50
CA GLY A 6 50.21 1.14 -12.31
C GLY A 6 49.13 2.18 -12.66
N ALA A 7 49.38 3.03 -13.67
CA ALA A 7 48.41 4.01 -14.14
C ALA A 7 47.16 3.38 -14.78
N ILE A 8 47.35 2.32 -15.59
CA ILE A 8 46.25 1.57 -16.20
C ILE A 8 45.38 0.90 -15.13
N LEU A 9 45.99 0.29 -14.12
CA LEU A 9 45.27 -0.33 -13.01
C LEU A 9 44.46 0.70 -12.21
N ALA A 10 45.04 1.86 -11.93
CA ALA A 10 44.34 2.95 -11.24
C ALA A 10 43.12 3.46 -12.03
N LEU A 11 43.26 3.62 -13.35
CA LEU A 11 42.16 4.00 -14.25
C LEU A 11 41.02 2.96 -14.26
N GLN A 12 41.37 1.68 -14.29
CA GLN A 12 40.38 0.59 -14.24
C GLN A 12 39.62 0.55 -12.91
N ILE A 13 40.33 0.70 -11.78
CA ILE A 13 39.71 0.77 -10.46
C ILE A 13 38.77 1.98 -10.37
N LEU A 14 39.19 3.14 -10.89
CA LEU A 14 38.36 4.34 -10.91
C LEU A 14 37.10 4.14 -11.76
N ALA A 15 37.24 3.53 -12.95
CA ALA A 15 36.12 3.21 -13.82
C ALA A 15 35.14 2.20 -13.19
N LEU A 16 35.65 1.16 -12.52
CA LEU A 16 34.81 0.21 -11.79
C LEU A 16 34.10 0.89 -10.62
N CYS A 17 34.81 1.73 -9.87
CA CYS A 17 34.23 2.47 -8.76
C CYS A 17 33.12 3.43 -9.21
N SER A 18 33.27 4.09 -10.36
CA SER A 18 32.24 4.98 -10.91
C SER A 18 30.98 4.22 -11.34
N ILE A 19 31.13 3.04 -11.94
CA ILE A 19 30.01 2.16 -12.29
C ILE A 19 29.27 1.72 -11.03
N VAL A 20 29.99 1.25 -10.01
CA VAL A 20 29.41 0.83 -8.73
C VAL A 20 28.68 2.00 -8.07
N ALA A 21 29.27 3.19 -8.02
CA ALA A 21 28.64 4.38 -7.47
C ALA A 21 27.35 4.75 -8.23
N ALA A 22 27.35 4.66 -9.57
CA ALA A 22 26.17 4.93 -10.39
C ALA A 22 25.04 3.91 -10.14
N LEU A 23 25.38 2.62 -9.99
CA LEU A 23 24.41 1.58 -9.67
C LEU A 23 23.82 1.78 -8.27
N LEU A 24 24.65 2.08 -7.27
CA LEU A 24 24.18 2.40 -5.92
C LEU A 24 23.26 3.62 -5.93
N ALA A 25 23.64 4.70 -6.64
CA ALA A 25 22.79 5.89 -6.78
C ALA A 25 21.46 5.58 -7.49
N TYR A 26 21.48 4.72 -8.51
CA TYR A 26 20.27 4.27 -9.19
C TYR A 26 19.35 3.48 -8.26
N LEU A 27 19.90 2.51 -7.52
CA LEU A 27 19.14 1.71 -6.57
C LEU A 27 18.55 2.55 -5.44
N MET A 28 19.33 3.49 -4.88
CA MET A 28 18.84 4.44 -3.88
C MET A 28 17.74 5.34 -4.44
N ARG A 29 17.84 5.76 -5.71
CA ARG A 29 16.79 6.57 -6.35
C ARG A 29 15.54 5.73 -6.62
N GLN A 30 15.72 4.49 -7.04
CA GLN A 30 14.62 3.55 -7.29
C GLN A 30 13.87 3.23 -6.00
N SER A 31 14.57 2.90 -4.91
CA SER A 31 13.95 2.64 -3.61
C SER A 31 13.27 3.89 -3.05
N ARG A 32 13.90 5.06 -3.19
CA ARG A 32 13.28 6.32 -2.76
C ARG A 32 12.00 6.64 -3.54
N ASN A 33 12.00 6.43 -4.85
CA ASN A 33 10.81 6.63 -5.68
C ASN A 33 9.69 5.65 -5.32
N ALA A 34 10.02 4.37 -5.04
CA ALA A 34 9.05 3.37 -4.59
C ALA A 34 8.43 3.75 -3.24
N THR A 35 9.26 4.22 -2.31
CA THR A 35 8.83 4.71 -0.98
C THR A 35 7.90 5.92 -1.11
N ASP A 36 8.23 6.87 -1.98
CA ASP A 36 7.45 8.10 -2.18
C ASP A 36 6.10 7.82 -2.88
N GLU A 37 6.08 6.89 -3.84
CA GLU A 37 4.82 6.39 -4.42
C GLU A 37 3.96 5.70 -3.37
N TYR A 38 4.56 4.88 -2.50
CA TYR A 38 3.85 4.19 -1.43
C TYR A 38 3.25 5.18 -0.41
N GLU A 39 4.03 6.14 0.07
CA GLU A 39 3.55 7.22 0.93
C GLU A 39 2.42 8.02 0.27
N SER A 40 2.55 8.29 -1.03
CA SER A 40 1.53 9.01 -1.80
C SER A 40 0.23 8.22 -1.94
N ARG A 41 0.29 6.88 -2.01
CA ARG A 41 -0.89 6.02 -2.06
C ARG A 41 -1.55 5.87 -0.70
N ASN A 42 -0.77 5.75 0.38
CA ASN A 42 -1.29 5.67 1.74
C ASN A 42 -2.03 6.96 2.17
N LYS A 43 -1.64 8.12 1.61
CA LYS A 43 -2.34 9.40 1.80
C LYS A 43 -3.64 9.51 0.98
N ARG A 44 -3.87 8.63 0.00
CA ARG A 44 -5.07 8.66 -0.85
C ARG A 44 -6.10 7.67 -0.33
N HIS A 45 -7.28 8.19 -0.03
CA HIS A 45 -8.42 7.39 0.38
C HIS A 45 -9.35 7.12 -0.79
N VAL A 46 -9.84 5.89 -0.92
CA VAL A 46 -10.75 5.49 -1.99
C VAL A 46 -12.01 4.90 -1.39
N LEU A 47 -13.18 5.37 -1.82
CA LEU A 47 -14.47 4.74 -1.52
C LEU A 47 -14.86 3.85 -2.69
N VAL A 48 -15.02 2.55 -2.44
CA VAL A 48 -15.60 1.61 -3.40
C VAL A 48 -17.03 1.33 -2.97
N THR A 49 -17.99 1.67 -3.85
CA THR A 49 -19.40 1.40 -3.62
C THR A 49 -19.75 -0.03 -4.05
N SER A 50 -20.78 -0.64 -3.44
CA SER A 50 -21.32 -1.95 -3.85
C SER A 50 -20.31 -3.11 -3.74
N CYS A 51 -19.56 -3.16 -2.64
CA CYS A 51 -18.64 -4.25 -2.31
C CYS A 51 -19.35 -5.59 -2.00
N ASP A 52 -20.68 -5.63 -2.00
CA ASP A 52 -21.46 -6.88 -1.96
C ASP A 52 -21.39 -7.67 -3.27
N THR A 53 -20.97 -7.02 -4.37
CA THR A 53 -20.74 -7.66 -5.66
C THR A 53 -19.31 -8.19 -5.77
N CYS A 54 -19.10 -9.23 -6.58
CA CYS A 54 -17.77 -9.78 -6.82
C CYS A 54 -16.80 -8.75 -7.42
N VAL A 55 -17.29 -7.90 -8.34
CA VAL A 55 -16.47 -6.87 -9.00
C VAL A 55 -16.09 -5.76 -8.02
N GLY A 56 -17.05 -5.25 -7.24
CA GLY A 56 -16.77 -4.23 -6.23
C GLY A 56 -15.75 -4.72 -5.20
N LEU A 57 -15.92 -5.96 -4.73
CA LEU A 57 -14.97 -6.57 -3.80
C LEU A 57 -13.58 -6.75 -4.43
N GLN A 58 -13.47 -7.27 -5.66
CA GLN A 58 -12.17 -7.43 -6.33
C GLN A 58 -11.44 -6.09 -6.51
N ILE A 59 -12.16 -5.03 -6.86
CA ILE A 59 -11.57 -3.69 -6.99
C ILE A 59 -11.07 -3.21 -5.62
N ALA A 60 -11.86 -3.38 -4.56
CA ALA A 60 -11.45 -3.01 -3.21
C ALA A 60 -10.19 -3.77 -2.76
N LEU A 61 -10.10 -5.07 -3.08
CA LEU A 61 -8.93 -5.90 -2.79
C LEU A 61 -7.71 -5.47 -3.59
N ALA A 62 -7.85 -5.21 -4.89
CA ALA A 62 -6.73 -4.76 -5.73
C ALA A 62 -6.17 -3.40 -5.27
N LEU A 63 -7.04 -2.48 -4.84
CA LEU A 63 -6.63 -1.20 -4.29
C LEU A 63 -5.95 -1.36 -2.92
N TYR A 64 -6.46 -2.25 -2.08
CA TYR A 64 -5.83 -2.60 -0.82
C TYR A 64 -4.43 -3.19 -1.02
N GLU A 65 -4.27 -4.15 -1.94
CA GLU A 65 -2.96 -4.73 -2.29
C GLU A 65 -2.01 -3.70 -2.91
N ALA A 66 -2.55 -2.68 -3.58
CA ALA A 66 -1.76 -1.57 -4.12
C ALA A 66 -1.32 -0.54 -3.07
N GLY A 67 -1.76 -0.68 -1.80
CA GLY A 67 -1.37 0.17 -0.67
C GLY A 67 -2.31 1.34 -0.37
N TYR A 68 -3.53 1.35 -0.92
CA TYR A 68 -4.50 2.42 -0.64
C TYR A 68 -5.30 2.16 0.64
N LYS A 69 -5.77 3.24 1.27
CA LYS A 69 -6.82 3.16 2.28
C LYS A 69 -8.19 3.12 1.59
N VAL A 70 -8.86 1.97 1.66
CA VAL A 70 -10.10 1.67 0.97
C VAL A 70 -11.26 1.64 1.95
N PHE A 71 -12.25 2.50 1.73
CA PHE A 71 -13.55 2.40 2.35
C PHE A 71 -14.44 1.49 1.50
N ALA A 72 -14.84 0.34 2.04
CA ALA A 72 -15.66 -0.64 1.34
C ALA A 72 -17.13 -0.45 1.72
N GLY A 73 -17.93 0.10 0.80
CA GLY A 73 -19.36 0.29 0.97
C GLY A 73 -20.13 -1.01 0.76
N LEU A 74 -20.72 -1.52 1.84
CA LEU A 74 -21.49 -2.75 1.91
C LEU A 74 -22.91 -2.45 2.38
N LEU A 75 -23.90 -3.16 1.87
CA LEU A 75 -25.29 -2.95 2.27
C LEU A 75 -25.51 -3.27 3.76
N ASP A 76 -24.87 -4.31 4.25
CA ASP A 76 -24.90 -4.69 5.67
C ASP A 76 -23.50 -5.16 6.12
N PRO A 77 -22.67 -4.27 6.69
CA PRO A 77 -21.35 -4.63 7.19
C PRO A 77 -21.42 -5.39 8.53
N THR A 78 -22.58 -5.38 9.21
CA THR A 78 -22.72 -6.01 10.52
C THR A 78 -23.06 -7.50 10.38
N SER A 79 -23.73 -7.88 9.28
CA SER A 79 -24.04 -9.27 8.96
C SER A 79 -22.76 -10.12 8.81
N PRO A 80 -22.49 -11.05 9.75
CA PRO A 80 -21.31 -11.92 9.68
C PRO A 80 -21.41 -12.98 8.57
N ASN A 81 -22.59 -13.13 7.97
CA ASN A 81 -22.85 -14.14 6.96
C ASN A 81 -22.68 -13.63 5.52
N SER A 82 -22.48 -12.32 5.32
CA SER A 82 -22.15 -11.75 4.01
C SER A 82 -20.83 -12.36 3.46
N PRO A 83 -20.81 -12.88 2.21
CA PRO A 83 -19.60 -13.41 1.59
C PRO A 83 -18.45 -12.40 1.58
N SER A 84 -18.75 -11.14 1.25
CA SER A 84 -17.76 -10.06 1.21
C SER A 84 -17.17 -9.80 2.59
N MET A 85 -18.00 -9.76 3.65
CA MET A 85 -17.52 -9.57 5.02
C MET A 85 -16.64 -10.72 5.52
N LYS A 86 -16.92 -11.97 5.12
CA LYS A 86 -16.05 -13.11 5.46
C LYS A 86 -14.67 -12.96 4.84
N ILE A 87 -14.61 -12.53 3.58
CA ILE A 87 -13.35 -12.29 2.86
C ILE A 87 -12.58 -11.14 3.52
N LEU A 88 -13.24 -10.02 3.80
CA LEU A 88 -12.59 -8.87 4.44
C LEU A 88 -12.04 -9.23 5.83
N ARG A 89 -12.79 -9.98 6.65
CA ARG A 89 -12.30 -10.46 7.96
C ARG A 89 -11.13 -11.43 7.83
N ALA A 90 -11.17 -12.35 6.87
CA ALA A 90 -10.07 -13.28 6.65
C ALA A 90 -8.76 -12.55 6.31
N ILE A 91 -8.86 -11.46 5.55
CA ILE A 91 -7.72 -10.62 5.19
C ILE A 91 -7.22 -9.82 6.39
N GLU A 92 -8.12 -9.25 7.19
CA GLU A 92 -7.77 -8.55 8.43
C GLU A 92 -7.05 -9.47 9.42
N GLN A 93 -7.54 -10.69 9.61
CA GLN A 93 -6.90 -11.72 10.43
C GLN A 93 -5.53 -12.15 9.88
N GLN A 94 -5.40 -12.26 8.56
CA GLN A 94 -4.12 -12.57 7.93
C GLN A 94 -3.10 -11.45 8.20
N LYS A 95 -3.53 -10.18 8.10
CA LYS A 95 -2.69 -9.03 8.40
C LYS A 95 -2.26 -9.02 9.88
N GLU A 96 -3.19 -9.24 10.81
CA GLU A 96 -2.87 -9.32 12.24
C GLU A 96 -1.86 -10.43 12.55
N ARG A 97 -1.99 -11.59 11.89
CA ARG A 97 -1.05 -12.71 12.03
C ARG A 97 0.33 -12.43 11.43
N GLU A 98 0.39 -11.64 10.36
CA GLU A 98 1.65 -11.20 9.73
C GLU A 98 2.35 -10.09 10.55
N GLU A 99 1.61 -9.32 11.36
CA GLU A 99 2.13 -8.20 12.17
C GLU A 99 2.63 -8.60 13.58
N ASP A 100 2.50 -9.87 14.01
CA ASP A 100 2.93 -10.36 15.33
C ASP A 100 4.48 -10.54 15.40
N PRO A 101 5.21 -9.89 16.33
CA PRO A 101 6.62 -9.50 16.13
C PRO A 101 7.65 -10.49 16.71
N THR A 102 7.50 -11.79 16.47
CA THR A 102 8.58 -12.76 16.82
C THR A 102 9.60 -12.99 15.70
N ASP A 103 9.36 -12.51 14.49
CA ASP A 103 10.30 -12.64 13.39
C ASP A 103 11.18 -11.40 13.24
N THR A 104 12.21 -11.31 14.09
CA THR A 104 13.48 -10.66 13.74
C THR A 104 14.16 -11.46 12.61
N ASN A 105 13.55 -11.50 11.43
CA ASN A 105 14.26 -11.87 10.22
C ASN A 105 14.68 -10.58 9.54
N HIS A 106 15.98 -10.29 9.62
CA HIS A 106 16.66 -9.43 8.67
C HIS A 106 16.35 -9.96 7.27
N GLY A 107 15.33 -9.39 6.63
CA GLY A 107 14.91 -9.75 5.29
C GLY A 107 16.09 -9.61 4.33
N ASN A 108 16.34 -10.69 3.60
CA ASN A 108 17.30 -10.72 2.51
C ASN A 108 16.93 -9.60 1.51
N PRO A 109 17.86 -8.74 1.03
CA PRO A 109 17.55 -7.60 0.14
C PRO A 109 17.03 -7.99 -1.26
N GLN A 110 16.73 -9.28 -1.48
CA GLN A 110 16.33 -9.87 -2.76
C GLN A 110 14.87 -10.32 -2.81
N ASP A 111 14.13 -10.26 -1.70
CA ASP A 111 12.70 -10.49 -1.77
C ASP A 111 12.02 -9.24 -2.35
N PRO A 112 11.17 -9.38 -3.39
CA PRO A 112 10.45 -8.24 -3.94
C PRO A 112 9.66 -7.64 -2.78
N GLU A 113 9.92 -6.36 -2.49
CA GLU A 113 9.31 -5.57 -1.42
C GLU A 113 7.95 -6.14 -1.04
N VAL A 114 7.82 -6.67 0.17
CA VAL A 114 6.51 -6.94 0.76
C VAL A 114 5.85 -5.57 0.84
N ARG A 115 5.18 -5.16 -0.25
CA ARG A 115 4.45 -3.90 -0.32
C ARG A 115 3.50 -3.95 0.84
N ALA A 116 3.70 -3.06 1.79
CA ALA A 116 2.83 -2.99 2.95
C ALA A 116 1.41 -2.83 2.42
N ARG A 117 0.56 -3.81 2.73
CA ARG A 117 -0.83 -3.80 2.28
C ARG A 117 -1.50 -2.57 2.88
N GLY A 118 -2.47 -2.02 2.15
CA GLY A 118 -3.21 -0.84 2.60
C GLY A 118 -4.11 -1.12 3.80
N GLN A 119 -5.17 -0.33 3.96
CA GLN A 119 -6.20 -0.56 4.98
C GLN A 119 -7.55 -0.70 4.31
N ILE A 120 -8.34 -1.72 4.66
CA ILE A 120 -9.75 -1.78 4.26
C ILE A 120 -10.61 -1.45 5.47
N VAL A 121 -11.57 -0.55 5.28
CA VAL A 121 -12.53 -0.14 6.29
C VAL A 121 -13.94 -0.42 5.76
N PRO A 122 -14.65 -1.45 6.27
CA PRO A 122 -16.02 -1.68 5.89
C PRO A 122 -16.92 -0.54 6.41
N LEU A 123 -17.85 -0.10 5.57
CA LEU A 123 -18.85 0.93 5.86
C LEU A 123 -20.21 0.48 5.36
N GLU A 124 -21.26 0.89 6.06
CA GLU A 124 -22.63 0.68 5.61
C GLU A 124 -22.94 1.69 4.50
N LEU A 125 -23.39 1.20 3.35
CA LEU A 125 -23.78 2.01 2.22
C LEU A 125 -24.80 1.28 1.34
N ASP A 126 -26.00 1.84 1.28
CA ASP A 126 -26.98 1.57 0.24
C ASP A 126 -26.88 2.67 -0.83
N SER A 127 -26.34 2.33 -2.00
CA SER A 127 -26.15 3.28 -3.10
C SER A 127 -27.44 3.78 -3.73
N THR A 128 -28.58 3.14 -3.44
CA THR A 128 -29.89 3.55 -3.93
C THR A 128 -30.57 4.59 -3.03
N ARG A 129 -30.02 4.79 -1.83
CA ARG A 129 -30.60 5.62 -0.77
C ARG A 129 -29.72 6.82 -0.44
N GLU A 130 -30.28 8.01 -0.64
CA GLU A 130 -29.55 9.27 -0.42
C GLU A 130 -29.20 9.51 1.06
N ASP A 131 -30.08 9.10 1.97
CA ASP A 131 -29.84 9.17 3.41
C ASP A 131 -28.68 8.26 3.85
N SER A 132 -28.62 7.05 3.30
CA SER A 132 -27.49 6.14 3.52
C SER A 132 -26.17 6.70 2.95
N LEU A 133 -26.22 7.31 1.76
CA LEU A 133 -25.06 7.95 1.16
C LEU A 133 -24.52 9.10 2.02
N ARG A 134 -25.41 9.96 2.54
CA ARG A 134 -25.02 11.06 3.46
C ARG A 134 -24.37 10.53 4.73
N ALA A 135 -24.99 9.52 5.36
CA ALA A 135 -24.45 8.90 6.56
C ALA A 135 -23.07 8.25 6.32
N CYS A 136 -22.90 7.60 5.16
CA CYS A 136 -21.61 7.02 4.76
C CYS A 136 -20.54 8.10 4.57
N LEU A 137 -20.87 9.23 3.93
CA LEU A 137 -19.94 10.36 3.78
C LEU A 137 -19.52 10.95 5.13
N ASP A 138 -20.45 11.08 6.07
CA ASP A 138 -20.14 11.53 7.44
C ASP A 138 -19.22 10.52 8.15
N ALA A 139 -19.46 9.22 7.96
CA ALA A 139 -18.62 8.16 8.51
C ALA A 139 -17.21 8.11 7.88
N VAL A 140 -17.10 8.34 6.56
CA VAL A 140 -15.81 8.50 5.87
C VAL A 140 -15.07 9.69 6.46
N ARG A 141 -15.73 10.84 6.54
CA ARG A 141 -15.17 12.08 7.07
C ARG A 141 -14.64 11.91 8.49
N ALA A 142 -15.37 11.23 9.36
CA ALA A 142 -14.91 10.95 10.73
C ALA A 142 -13.64 10.08 10.79
N LYS A 143 -13.33 9.34 9.72
CA LYS A 143 -12.16 8.46 9.60
C LYS A 143 -11.02 9.04 8.75
N LEU A 144 -11.21 10.25 8.21
CA LEU A 144 -10.17 11.01 7.53
C LEU A 144 -9.33 11.80 8.55
N PRO A 145 -8.04 12.01 8.28
CA PRO A 145 -7.20 12.86 9.12
C PRO A 145 -7.64 14.33 9.03
N ALA A 146 -7.44 15.06 10.12
CA ALA A 146 -7.85 16.46 10.21
C ALA A 146 -7.27 17.31 9.07
N GLY A 147 -8.15 18.00 8.33
CA GLY A 147 -7.77 18.83 7.18
C GLY A 147 -7.97 18.18 5.80
N GLU A 148 -8.24 16.88 5.72
CA GLU A 148 -8.58 16.17 4.46
C GLU A 148 -10.11 16.10 4.18
N ASP A 149 -10.94 16.59 5.10
CA ASP A 149 -12.41 16.60 5.02
C ASP A 149 -13.02 17.47 3.90
N GLY A 150 -12.21 18.13 3.09
CA GLY A 150 -12.67 19.02 2.01
C GLY A 150 -13.40 20.29 2.47
N LYS A 151 -13.44 20.60 3.78
CA LYS A 151 -13.85 21.94 4.25
C LYS A 151 -12.70 22.91 3.99
N ARG A 152 -12.78 23.62 2.86
CA ARG A 152 -12.12 24.92 2.70
C ARG A 152 -12.75 25.95 3.62
#